data_AF-A0A346PFU8-F1
#
_entry.id   AF-A0A346PFU8-F1
#
_cell.length_a   1.000
_cell.length_b   1.000
_cell.length_c   1.000
_cell.angle_alpha   90.00
_cell.angle_beta   90.00
_cell.angle_gamma   90.00
#
_symmetry.space_group_name_H-M   'P 1'
#
loop_
_entity.id
_entity.type
_entity.pdbx_description
1 polymer ?
#
loop_
_entity_poly.entity_id
_entity_poly.type
_entity_poly.pdbx_seq_one_letter_code
_entity_poly.pdbx_strand_id
1 'polypeptide(L)'
;MRVPHRVAFGVIIAGNAIPIVSFFTFNVDLHALLVVYWVEVGVIGAATAAKIRRAEGTDNPEELPNWEYSPMGSGESRTIRSLVGKPRGRVFRDFLGTYAVFWGFLAFPVLSLPDDLAGVETASPLVVLGAAVALSVTHIVSYRVDFLEGREYEQKGPVTLLVEPFPRLYGLLGTVFFAGAAITFTGSPVGLLALIVGAKTYVDVRAHRREHGYDRSGENN
;
A
#
# COMPACT_ATOMS: atom_id res chain seq x y z
N MET A 1 -1.56 -14.51 20.64
CA MET A 1 -1.28 -13.60 21.77
C MET A 1 -1.73 -12.20 21.40
N ARG A 2 -2.65 -11.57 22.16
CA ARG A 2 -3.03 -10.16 21.92
C ARG A 2 -1.87 -9.26 22.33
N VAL A 3 -1.26 -8.58 21.36
CA VAL A 3 -0.17 -7.64 21.62
C VAL A 3 -0.73 -6.46 22.43
N PRO A 4 -0.09 -6.04 23.53
CA PRO A 4 -0.58 -4.92 24.32
C PRO A 4 -0.67 -3.64 23.48
N HIS A 5 -1.74 -2.88 23.63
CA HIS A 5 -2.06 -1.70 22.81
C HIS A 5 -0.94 -0.63 22.78
N ARG A 6 -0.12 -0.54 23.83
CA ARG A 6 1.06 0.33 23.91
C ARG A 6 2.25 -0.20 23.11
N VAL A 7 2.40 -1.52 23.04
CA VAL A 7 3.45 -2.21 22.28
C VAL A 7 3.15 -2.09 20.78
N ALA A 8 1.91 -2.32 20.37
CA ALA A 8 1.49 -2.13 18.98
C ALA A 8 1.68 -0.66 18.51
N PHE A 9 1.27 0.30 19.34
CA PHE A 9 1.51 1.73 19.07
C PHE A 9 3.01 2.07 18.98
N GLY A 10 3.83 1.52 19.89
CA GLY A 10 5.29 1.70 19.88
C GLY A 10 5.95 1.13 18.62
N VAL A 11 5.50 -0.03 18.15
CA VAL A 11 5.99 -0.66 16.90
C VAL A 11 5.63 0.19 15.68
N ILE A 12 4.40 0.76 15.64
CA ILE A 12 3.98 1.67 14.56
C ILE A 12 4.84 2.93 14.51
N ILE A 13 5.08 3.57 15.67
CA ILE A 13 5.92 4.76 15.76
C ILE A 13 7.36 4.43 15.35
N ALA A 14 7.92 3.33 15.86
CA ALA A 14 9.28 2.91 15.57
C ALA A 14 9.46 2.57 14.07
N GLY A 15 8.53 1.82 13.48
CA GLY A 15 8.56 1.48 12.06
C GLY A 15 8.49 2.70 11.15
N ASN A 16 7.69 3.70 11.53
CA ASN A 16 7.58 4.97 10.80
C ASN A 16 8.75 5.94 11.03
N ALA A 17 9.53 5.74 12.09
CA ALA A 17 10.75 6.49 12.34
C ALA A 17 11.95 5.96 11.52
N ILE A 18 11.92 4.69 11.07
CA ILE A 18 13.00 4.08 10.29
C ILE A 18 13.40 4.94 9.07
N PRO A 19 12.47 5.44 8.22
CA PRO A 19 12.84 6.30 7.10
C PRO A 19 13.58 7.58 7.51
N ILE A 20 13.15 8.23 8.61
CA ILE A 20 13.82 9.42 9.15
C ILE A 20 15.21 9.07 9.65
N VAL A 21 15.32 8.03 10.48
CA VAL A 21 16.59 7.60 11.05
C VAL A 21 17.55 7.20 9.94
N SER A 22 17.08 6.50 8.91
CA SER A 22 17.90 6.11 7.77
C SER A 22 18.37 7.29 6.94
N PHE A 23 17.52 8.30 6.73
CA PHE A 23 17.90 9.54 6.07
C PHE A 23 19.03 10.26 6.84
N PHE A 24 18.87 10.46 8.15
CA PHE A 24 19.86 11.21 8.94
C PHE A 24 21.12 10.42 9.33
N THR A 25 21.03 9.09 9.43
CA THR A 25 22.14 8.24 9.93
C THR A 25 22.94 7.62 8.80
N PHE A 26 22.27 7.21 7.73
CA PHE A 26 22.89 6.49 6.61
C PHE A 26 22.92 7.33 5.32
N ASN A 27 22.49 8.59 5.37
CA ASN A 27 22.36 9.48 4.20
C ASN A 27 21.59 8.81 3.06
N VAL A 28 20.55 8.04 3.37
CA VAL A 28 19.74 7.40 2.33
C VAL A 28 19.01 8.48 1.54
N ASP A 29 19.18 8.46 0.22
CA ASP A 29 18.54 9.41 -0.67
C ASP A 29 17.02 9.39 -0.52
N LEU A 30 16.45 10.58 -0.40
CA LEU A 30 15.00 10.76 -0.27
C LEU A 30 14.27 10.22 -1.50
N HIS A 31 14.87 10.35 -2.69
CA HIS A 31 14.36 9.75 -3.90
C HIS A 31 14.43 8.21 -3.86
N ALA A 32 15.48 7.62 -3.27
CA ALA A 32 15.55 6.17 -3.09
C ALA A 32 14.43 5.66 -2.17
N LEU A 33 14.13 6.35 -1.07
CA LEU A 33 13.01 5.99 -0.18
C LEU A 33 11.67 6.01 -0.92
N LEU A 34 11.44 7.03 -1.76
CA LEU A 34 10.21 7.17 -2.52
C LEU A 34 10.08 6.09 -3.61
N VAL A 35 11.16 5.83 -4.35
CA VAL A 35 11.20 4.77 -5.37
C VAL A 35 10.99 3.40 -4.74
N VAL A 36 11.62 3.12 -3.60
CA VAL A 36 11.42 1.86 -2.88
C VAL A 36 9.98 1.70 -2.41
N TYR A 37 9.34 2.77 -1.94
CA TYR A 37 7.91 2.71 -1.57
C TYR A 37 7.02 2.45 -2.80
N TRP A 38 7.32 3.08 -3.94
CA TRP A 38 6.62 2.80 -5.20
C TRP A 38 6.80 1.35 -5.67
N VAL A 39 8.02 0.80 -5.54
CA VAL A 39 8.31 -0.62 -5.81
C VAL A 39 7.52 -1.52 -4.86
N GLU A 40 7.48 -1.22 -3.57
CA GLU A 40 6.73 -1.98 -2.56
C GLU A 40 5.25 -2.08 -2.93
N VAL A 41 4.63 -0.96 -3.31
CA VAL A 41 3.23 -0.93 -3.80
C VAL A 41 3.07 -1.83 -5.03
N GLY A 42 4.02 -1.82 -5.96
CA GLY A 42 4.01 -2.72 -7.12
C GLY A 42 4.10 -4.21 -6.74
N VAL A 43 5.00 -4.55 -5.82
CA VAL A 43 5.18 -5.93 -5.32
C VAL A 43 3.91 -6.41 -4.60
N ILE A 44 3.31 -5.57 -3.74
CA ILE A 44 2.03 -5.86 -3.07
C ILE A 44 0.92 -6.09 -4.09
N GLY A 45 0.84 -5.27 -5.14
CA GLY A 45 -0.10 -5.45 -6.24
C GLY A 45 0.08 -6.80 -6.95
N ALA A 46 1.32 -7.15 -7.30
CA ALA A 46 1.64 -8.43 -7.93
C ALA A 46 1.30 -9.63 -7.03
N ALA A 47 1.63 -9.56 -5.74
CA ALA A 47 1.29 -10.59 -4.76
C ALA A 47 -0.23 -10.74 -4.63
N THR A 48 -0.96 -9.63 -4.57
CA THR A 48 -2.43 -9.63 -4.53
C THR A 48 -3.03 -10.26 -5.80
N ALA A 49 -2.49 -9.93 -6.98
CA ALA A 49 -2.91 -10.53 -8.24
C ALA A 49 -2.73 -12.06 -8.22
N ALA A 50 -1.62 -12.55 -7.67
CA ALA A 50 -1.39 -13.99 -7.49
C ALA A 50 -2.40 -14.61 -6.52
N LYS A 51 -2.69 -13.95 -5.39
CA LYS A 51 -3.72 -14.39 -4.43
C LYS A 51 -5.11 -14.48 -5.08
N ILE A 52 -5.54 -13.47 -5.84
CA ILE A 52 -6.84 -13.47 -6.53
C ILE A 52 -6.96 -14.66 -7.50
N ARG A 53 -5.88 -15.01 -8.23
CA ARG A 53 -5.90 -16.17 -9.15
C ARG A 53 -6.14 -17.49 -8.44
N ARG A 54 -5.67 -17.60 -7.19
CA ARG A 54 -5.76 -18.82 -6.38
C ARG A 54 -6.95 -18.81 -5.41
N ALA A 55 -7.63 -17.69 -5.23
CA ALA A 55 -8.77 -17.58 -4.33
C ALA A 55 -9.89 -18.58 -4.65
N GLU A 56 -10.36 -19.24 -3.60
CA GLU A 56 -11.45 -20.23 -3.58
C GLU A 56 -12.50 -19.90 -2.51
N GLY A 57 -12.21 -18.96 -1.60
CA GLY A 57 -13.17 -18.46 -0.62
C GLY A 57 -14.31 -17.64 -1.22
N THR A 58 -15.29 -17.33 -0.39
CA THR A 58 -16.47 -16.54 -0.73
C THR A 58 -16.33 -15.11 -0.21
N ASP A 59 -16.82 -14.14 -0.96
CA ASP A 59 -16.86 -12.74 -0.54
C ASP A 59 -18.17 -12.42 0.18
N ASN A 60 -18.10 -11.67 1.29
CA ASN A 60 -19.27 -11.11 1.96
C ASN A 60 -19.55 -9.67 1.47
N PRO A 61 -20.64 -9.39 0.73
CA PRO A 61 -20.96 -8.06 0.23
C PRO A 61 -21.08 -6.98 1.31
N GLU A 62 -21.47 -7.35 2.52
CA GLU A 62 -21.70 -6.41 3.63
C GLU A 62 -20.39 -5.86 4.20
N GLU A 63 -19.32 -6.67 4.16
CA GLU A 63 -17.97 -6.29 4.59
C GLU A 63 -17.21 -5.49 3.52
N LEU A 64 -17.66 -5.55 2.27
CA LEU A 64 -17.00 -4.86 1.17
C LEU A 64 -17.37 -3.37 1.14
N PRO A 65 -16.40 -2.49 0.80
CA PRO A 65 -16.66 -1.08 0.66
C PRO A 65 -17.65 -0.80 -0.47
N ASN A 66 -18.51 0.20 -0.29
CA ASN A 66 -19.42 0.67 -1.34
C ASN A 66 -18.71 1.65 -2.29
N TRP A 67 -17.59 1.20 -2.87
CA TRP A 67 -16.83 2.00 -3.83
C TRP A 67 -17.31 1.71 -5.24
N GLU A 68 -17.47 2.78 -6.01
CA GLU A 68 -17.60 2.72 -7.45
C GLU A 68 -16.23 2.85 -8.10
N TYR A 69 -16.02 2.07 -9.14
CA TYR A 69 -14.83 2.15 -9.96
C TYR A 69 -15.20 1.84 -11.41
N SER A 70 -14.43 2.41 -12.32
CA SER A 70 -14.54 2.11 -13.75
C SER A 70 -13.33 1.26 -14.14
N PRO A 71 -13.48 -0.06 -14.33
CA PRO A 71 -12.38 -0.88 -14.84
C PRO A 71 -11.85 -0.26 -16.13
N MET A 72 -10.52 -0.11 -16.22
CA MET A 72 -9.90 0.48 -17.42
C MET A 72 -10.35 -0.29 -18.68
N GLY A 73 -10.85 0.44 -19.67
CA GLY A 73 -11.33 -0.12 -20.94
C GLY A 73 -12.76 -0.68 -20.92
N SER A 74 -13.48 -0.61 -19.81
CA SER A 74 -14.88 -1.07 -19.74
C SER A 74 -15.92 -0.01 -20.15
N GLY A 75 -15.61 1.28 -19.96
CA GLY A 75 -16.54 2.38 -20.23
C GLY A 75 -17.74 2.47 -19.28
N GLU A 76 -17.82 1.59 -18.27
CA GLU A 76 -18.94 1.49 -17.33
C GLU A 76 -18.44 1.64 -15.88
N SER A 77 -19.15 2.44 -15.07
CA SER A 77 -18.95 2.45 -13.62
C SER A 77 -19.61 1.21 -13.02
N ARG A 78 -18.92 0.56 -12.07
CA ARG A 78 -19.42 -0.61 -11.35
C ARG A 78 -19.08 -0.48 -9.87
N THR A 79 -19.94 -1.03 -9.02
CA THR A 79 -19.61 -1.15 -7.60
C THR A 79 -18.73 -2.38 -7.37
N ILE A 80 -17.82 -2.31 -6.39
CA ILE A 80 -17.00 -3.47 -5.98
C ILE A 80 -17.89 -4.67 -5.62
N ARG A 81 -19.01 -4.42 -4.93
CA ARG A 81 -19.99 -5.44 -4.52
C ARG A 81 -20.62 -6.18 -5.71
N SER A 82 -20.73 -5.54 -6.87
CA SER A 82 -21.25 -6.19 -8.10
C SER A 82 -20.34 -7.30 -8.65
N LEU A 83 -19.08 -7.35 -8.21
CA LEU A 83 -18.14 -8.41 -8.56
C LEU A 83 -18.33 -9.69 -7.73
N VAL A 84 -19.10 -9.64 -6.63
CA VAL A 84 -19.35 -10.81 -5.80
C VAL A 84 -20.05 -11.89 -6.62
N GLY A 85 -19.55 -13.12 -6.53
CA GLY A 85 -20.03 -14.25 -7.32
C GLY A 85 -19.59 -14.25 -8.79
N LYS A 86 -18.80 -13.27 -9.25
CA LYS A 86 -18.19 -13.32 -10.59
C LYS A 86 -17.01 -14.30 -10.61
N PRO A 87 -16.67 -14.87 -11.77
CA PRO A 87 -15.49 -15.72 -11.89
C PRO A 87 -14.22 -14.96 -11.49
N ARG A 88 -13.35 -15.60 -10.69
CA ARG A 88 -12.07 -15.02 -10.24
C ARG A 88 -11.20 -14.46 -11.37
N GLY A 89 -11.28 -15.05 -12.56
CA GLY A 89 -10.55 -14.56 -13.75
C GLY A 89 -10.99 -13.17 -14.21
N ARG A 90 -12.29 -12.83 -14.05
CA ARG A 90 -12.81 -11.48 -14.31
C ARG A 90 -12.29 -10.50 -13.26
N VAL A 91 -12.40 -10.85 -11.98
CA VAL A 91 -11.90 -10.05 -10.86
C VAL A 91 -10.40 -9.79 -11.00
N PHE A 92 -9.62 -10.82 -11.36
CA PHE A 92 -8.19 -10.71 -11.63
C PHE A 92 -7.87 -9.71 -12.75
N ARG A 93 -8.57 -9.78 -13.89
CA ARG A 93 -8.33 -8.88 -15.02
C ARG A 93 -8.70 -7.44 -14.68
N ASP A 94 -9.84 -7.24 -14.03
CA ASP A 94 -10.33 -5.92 -13.65
C ASP A 94 -9.37 -5.28 -12.61
N PHE A 95 -8.89 -6.06 -11.65
CA PHE A 95 -7.83 -5.67 -10.72
C PHE A 95 -6.53 -5.33 -11.44
N LEU A 96 -5.97 -6.26 -12.23
CA LEU A 96 -4.67 -6.10 -12.86
C LEU A 96 -4.63 -4.89 -13.80
N GLY A 97 -5.66 -4.72 -14.63
CA GLY A 97 -5.75 -3.60 -15.56
C GLY A 97 -5.83 -2.26 -14.85
N THR A 98 -6.72 -2.14 -13.87
CA THR A 98 -6.91 -0.89 -13.12
C THR A 98 -5.68 -0.59 -12.27
N TYR A 99 -5.20 -1.56 -11.49
CA TYR A 99 -4.08 -1.39 -10.57
C TYR A 99 -2.78 -1.07 -11.30
N ALA A 100 -2.45 -1.78 -12.39
CA ALA A 100 -1.23 -1.52 -13.16
C ALA A 100 -1.21 -0.11 -13.76
N VAL A 101 -2.37 0.40 -14.22
CA VAL A 101 -2.48 1.77 -14.73
C VAL A 101 -2.27 2.79 -13.62
N PHE A 102 -2.93 2.64 -12.47
CA PHE A 102 -2.74 3.57 -11.35
C PHE A 102 -1.31 3.52 -10.80
N TRP A 103 -0.73 2.34 -10.65
CA TRP A 103 0.65 2.17 -10.21
C TRP A 103 1.65 2.76 -11.22
N GLY A 104 1.43 2.55 -12.52
CA GLY A 104 2.25 3.13 -13.58
C GLY A 104 2.11 4.65 -13.66
N PHE A 105 0.90 5.19 -13.48
CA PHE A 105 0.67 6.64 -13.39
C PHE A 105 1.43 7.26 -12.22
N LEU A 106 1.47 6.59 -11.07
CA LEU A 106 2.25 7.03 -9.91
C LEU A 106 3.77 7.01 -10.15
N ALA A 107 4.28 6.33 -11.18
CA ALA A 107 5.70 6.36 -11.51
C ALA A 107 6.14 7.75 -11.98
N PHE A 108 5.27 8.49 -12.70
CA PHE A 108 5.61 9.83 -13.22
C PHE A 108 6.11 10.77 -12.13
N PRO A 109 5.30 11.09 -11.09
CA PRO A 109 5.74 12.03 -10.06
C PRO A 109 6.82 11.46 -9.11
N VAL A 110 7.00 10.13 -9.06
CA VAL A 110 8.09 9.50 -8.29
C VAL A 110 9.43 9.69 -9.00
N LEU A 111 9.47 9.42 -10.31
CA LEU A 111 10.70 9.44 -11.10
C LEU A 111 11.09 10.85 -11.55
N SER A 112 10.15 11.79 -11.66
CA SER A 112 10.42 13.19 -12.02
C SER A 112 10.87 14.07 -10.84
N LEU A 113 10.80 13.57 -9.61
CA LEU A 113 11.11 14.32 -8.40
C LEU A 113 12.55 14.88 -8.35
N PRO A 114 13.61 14.13 -8.76
CA PRO A 114 14.99 14.62 -8.73
C PRO A 114 15.21 15.86 -9.61
N ASP A 115 14.66 15.82 -10.83
CA ASP A 115 14.97 16.77 -11.89
C ASP A 115 14.11 18.05 -11.79
N ASP A 116 12.81 17.94 -11.46
CA ASP A 116 11.87 19.05 -11.64
C ASP A 116 11.52 19.83 -10.36
N LEU A 117 11.73 19.25 -9.17
CA LEU A 117 11.12 19.80 -7.94
C LEU A 117 12.10 20.06 -6.80
N ALA A 118 13.12 19.24 -6.61
CA ALA A 118 13.76 19.16 -5.28
C ALA A 118 15.30 19.18 -5.26
N GLY A 119 16.00 19.08 -6.41
CA GLY A 119 17.46 19.00 -6.43
C GLY A 119 18.01 17.84 -5.58
N VAL A 120 17.24 16.75 -5.49
CA VAL A 120 17.55 15.57 -4.69
C VAL A 120 18.36 14.59 -5.54
N GLU A 121 19.31 13.89 -4.91
CA GLU A 121 20.13 12.90 -5.59
C GLU A 121 19.29 11.72 -6.13
N THR A 122 19.65 11.27 -7.33
CA THR A 122 18.99 10.13 -7.98
C THR A 122 19.26 8.85 -7.21
N ALA A 123 18.26 7.98 -7.12
CA ALA A 123 18.35 6.76 -6.32
C ALA A 123 19.37 5.81 -6.96
N SER A 124 20.25 5.24 -6.15
CA SER A 124 21.17 4.20 -6.61
C SER A 124 20.39 2.98 -7.15
N PRO A 125 20.61 2.55 -8.42
CA PRO A 125 19.94 1.40 -8.99
C PRO A 125 20.16 0.11 -8.19
N LEU A 126 21.35 -0.06 -7.60
CA LEU A 126 21.67 -1.23 -6.78
C LEU A 126 20.88 -1.24 -5.46
N VAL A 127 20.68 -0.08 -4.84
CA VAL A 127 19.87 0.04 -3.62
C VAL A 127 18.41 -0.29 -3.92
N VAL A 128 17.87 0.27 -5.01
CA VAL A 128 16.49 -0.02 -5.45
C VAL A 128 16.32 -1.49 -5.79
N LEU A 129 17.27 -2.09 -6.51
CA LEU A 129 17.23 -3.52 -6.85
C LEU A 129 17.30 -4.40 -5.60
N GLY A 130 18.21 -4.10 -4.66
CA GLY A 130 18.33 -4.84 -3.40
C GLY A 130 17.04 -4.79 -2.58
N ALA A 131 16.44 -3.60 -2.46
CA ALA A 131 15.15 -3.43 -1.79
C ALA A 131 14.02 -4.18 -2.52
N ALA A 132 13.96 -4.09 -3.85
CA ALA A 132 12.97 -4.80 -4.66
C ALA A 132 13.04 -6.31 -4.46
N VAL A 133 14.25 -6.88 -4.44
CA VAL A 133 14.48 -8.31 -4.17
C VAL A 133 14.04 -8.68 -2.75
N ALA A 134 14.45 -7.92 -1.73
CA ALA A 134 14.08 -8.19 -0.35
C ALA A 134 12.56 -8.15 -0.11
N LEU A 135 11.89 -7.13 -0.66
CA LEU A 135 10.43 -7.00 -0.62
C LEU A 135 9.75 -8.16 -1.35
N SER A 136 10.22 -8.50 -2.55
CA SER A 136 9.68 -9.61 -3.34
C SER A 136 9.80 -10.94 -2.59
N VAL A 137 10.96 -11.21 -2.00
CA VAL A 137 11.18 -12.42 -1.18
C VAL A 137 10.19 -12.47 -0.01
N THR A 138 10.02 -11.36 0.70
CA THR A 138 9.08 -11.28 1.84
C THR A 138 7.64 -11.61 1.41
N HIS A 139 7.18 -11.05 0.29
CA HIS A 139 5.84 -11.32 -0.22
C HIS A 139 5.69 -12.72 -0.82
N ILE A 140 6.72 -13.27 -1.44
CA ILE A 140 6.74 -14.67 -1.92
C ILE A 140 6.64 -15.63 -0.74
N VAL A 141 7.39 -15.39 0.33
CA VAL A 141 7.35 -16.22 1.55
C VAL A 141 5.96 -16.15 2.19
N SER A 142 5.39 -14.95 2.38
CA SER A 142 4.03 -14.81 2.92
C SER A 142 2.98 -15.47 2.02
N TYR A 143 3.11 -15.36 0.69
CA TYR A 143 2.23 -16.06 -0.23
C TYR A 143 2.33 -17.59 -0.06
N ARG A 144 3.52 -18.15 0.15
CA ARG A 144 3.69 -19.59 0.34
C ARG A 144 3.20 -20.06 1.70
N VAL A 145 3.70 -19.46 2.77
CA VAL A 145 3.48 -19.92 4.14
C VAL A 145 2.09 -19.53 4.62
N ASP A 146 1.73 -18.25 4.56
CA ASP A 146 0.45 -17.80 5.10
C ASP A 146 -0.68 -18.17 4.14
N PHE A 147 -0.54 -17.81 2.86
CA PHE A 147 -1.67 -17.89 1.95
C PHE A 147 -1.94 -19.31 1.43
N LEU A 148 -0.91 -20.09 1.06
CA LEU A 148 -1.08 -21.47 0.60
C LEU A 148 -1.11 -22.48 1.75
N GLU A 149 -0.06 -22.55 2.58
CA GLU A 149 0.02 -23.55 3.66
C GLU A 149 -1.01 -23.27 4.76
N GLY A 150 -1.22 -22.00 5.12
CA GLY A 150 -2.25 -21.56 6.05
C GLY A 150 -3.68 -21.62 5.50
N ARG A 151 -3.86 -22.02 4.23
CA ARG A 151 -5.16 -22.17 3.55
C ARG A 151 -6.03 -20.90 3.55
N GLU A 152 -5.42 -19.71 3.62
CA GLU A 152 -6.17 -18.45 3.49
C GLU A 152 -6.89 -18.35 2.13
N TYR A 153 -6.38 -19.03 1.09
CA TYR A 153 -7.03 -19.08 -0.22
C TYR A 153 -8.44 -19.66 -0.18
N GLU A 154 -8.78 -20.50 0.81
CA GLU A 154 -10.12 -21.07 1.00
C GLU A 154 -11.05 -20.14 1.77
N GLN A 155 -10.49 -19.18 2.51
CA GLN A 155 -11.24 -18.29 3.39
C GLN A 155 -11.51 -16.94 2.72
N LYS A 156 -10.53 -16.42 1.96
CA LYS A 156 -10.63 -15.12 1.30
C LYS A 156 -11.14 -15.26 -0.12
N GLY A 157 -12.24 -14.58 -0.41
CA GLY A 157 -12.76 -14.45 -1.77
C GLY A 157 -11.94 -13.48 -2.64
N PRO A 158 -12.09 -13.59 -3.97
CA PRO A 158 -11.34 -12.78 -4.92
C PRO A 158 -11.65 -11.28 -4.83
N VAL A 159 -12.86 -10.88 -4.45
CA VAL A 159 -13.26 -9.46 -4.35
C VAL A 159 -12.73 -8.83 -3.07
N THR A 160 -12.68 -9.58 -1.97
CA THR A 160 -12.02 -9.16 -0.73
C THR A 160 -10.53 -8.90 -0.99
N LEU A 161 -9.85 -9.81 -1.68
CA LEU A 161 -8.43 -9.62 -2.04
C LEU A 161 -8.22 -8.42 -2.99
N LEU A 162 -9.16 -8.15 -3.89
CA LEU A 162 -9.09 -7.01 -4.82
C LEU A 162 -8.95 -5.68 -4.08
N VAL A 163 -9.60 -5.51 -2.92
CA VAL A 163 -9.59 -4.23 -2.19
C VAL A 163 -8.39 -4.04 -1.24
N GLU A 164 -7.73 -5.14 -0.83
CA GLU A 164 -6.64 -5.13 0.15
C GLU A 164 -5.47 -4.15 -0.15
N PRO A 165 -4.99 -3.99 -1.41
CA PRO A 165 -3.77 -3.21 -1.67
C PRO A 165 -4.03 -1.70 -1.84
N PHE A 166 -5.29 -1.27 -1.96
CA PHE A 166 -5.63 0.14 -2.22
C PHE A 166 -5.20 1.12 -1.12
N PRO A 167 -5.29 0.82 0.19
CA PRO A 167 -4.77 1.70 1.22
C PRO A 167 -3.29 2.06 1.05
N ARG A 168 -2.47 1.12 0.55
CA ARG A 168 -1.04 1.36 0.25
C ARG A 168 -0.86 2.25 -0.97
N LEU A 169 -1.64 2.00 -2.03
CA LEU A 169 -1.64 2.84 -3.23
C LEU A 169 -2.07 4.28 -2.93
N TYR A 170 -3.14 4.48 -2.16
CA TYR A 170 -3.58 5.81 -1.72
C TYR A 170 -2.59 6.46 -0.75
N GLY A 171 -1.91 5.66 0.09
CA GLY A 171 -0.82 6.14 0.93
C GLY A 171 0.34 6.72 0.12
N LEU A 172 0.74 6.05 -0.97
CA LEU A 172 1.74 6.54 -1.90
C LEU A 172 1.26 7.78 -2.68
N LEU A 173 0.02 7.77 -3.18
CA LEU A 173 -0.57 8.94 -3.83
C LEU A 173 -0.55 10.16 -2.92
N GLY A 174 -1.00 10.02 -1.67
CA GLY A 174 -0.97 11.09 -0.68
C GLY A 174 0.46 11.55 -0.40
N THR A 175 1.38 10.59 -0.20
CA THR A 175 2.81 10.86 -0.02
C THR A 175 3.35 11.75 -1.13
N VAL A 176 3.17 11.35 -2.39
CA VAL A 176 3.67 12.08 -3.56
C VAL A 176 2.98 13.43 -3.78
N PHE A 177 1.67 13.50 -3.57
CA PHE A 177 0.90 14.74 -3.73
C PHE A 177 1.33 15.80 -2.71
N PHE A 178 1.36 15.41 -1.43
CA PHE A 178 1.78 16.29 -0.36
C PHE A 178 3.28 16.61 -0.48
N ALA A 179 4.09 15.64 -0.89
CA ALA A 179 5.51 15.80 -1.15
C ALA A 179 5.82 16.95 -2.11
N GLY A 180 5.24 16.90 -3.30
CA GLY A 180 5.41 17.95 -4.31
C GLY A 180 4.96 19.30 -3.77
N ALA A 181 3.78 19.36 -3.15
CA ALA A 181 3.26 20.59 -2.57
C ALA A 181 4.21 21.18 -1.50
N ALA A 182 4.69 20.38 -0.56
CA ALA A 182 5.58 20.87 0.50
C ALA A 182 6.92 21.38 -0.03
N ILE A 183 7.49 20.73 -1.04
CA ILE A 183 8.71 21.21 -1.70
C ILE A 183 8.44 22.56 -2.38
N THR A 184 7.34 22.67 -3.13
CA THR A 184 6.96 23.93 -3.79
C THR A 184 6.74 25.07 -2.79
N PHE A 185 6.16 24.79 -1.62
CA PHE A 185 5.90 25.83 -0.60
C PHE A 185 7.12 26.17 0.27
N THR A 186 7.99 25.22 0.57
CA THR A 186 9.11 25.41 1.53
C THR A 186 10.46 25.60 0.87
N GLY A 187 10.61 25.21 -0.40
CA GLY A 187 11.89 25.18 -1.10
C GLY A 187 12.91 24.21 -0.51
N SER A 188 12.50 23.29 0.39
CA SER A 188 13.40 22.40 1.11
C SER A 188 12.96 20.93 1.08
N PRO A 189 13.86 19.97 0.78
CA PRO A 189 13.62 18.53 0.91
C PRO A 189 13.31 18.06 2.33
N VAL A 190 13.59 18.88 3.36
CA VAL A 190 13.27 18.53 4.76
C VAL A 190 11.77 18.66 5.03
N GLY A 191 11.09 19.63 4.39
CA GLY A 191 9.64 19.77 4.46
C GLY A 191 8.92 18.54 3.90
N LEU A 192 9.47 17.97 2.84
CA LEU A 192 9.02 16.71 2.24
C LEU A 192 9.11 15.54 3.23
N LEU A 193 10.26 15.33 3.86
CA LEU A 193 10.47 14.23 4.82
C LEU A 193 9.51 14.33 6.02
N ALA A 194 9.38 15.53 6.60
CA ALA A 194 8.51 15.78 7.76
C ALA A 194 7.04 15.50 7.46
N LEU A 195 6.60 15.88 6.26
CA LEU A 195 5.23 15.71 5.80
C LEU A 195 4.89 14.25 5.46
N ILE A 196 5.78 13.52 4.77
CA ILE A 196 5.59 12.10 4.46
C ILE A 196 5.44 11.31 5.75
N VAL A 197 6.36 11.52 6.69
CA VAL A 197 6.35 10.79 7.96
C VAL A 197 5.13 11.19 8.79
N GLY A 198 4.79 12.48 8.84
CA GLY A 198 3.62 12.98 9.54
C GLY A 198 2.31 12.39 9.00
N ALA A 199 2.13 12.38 7.67
CA ALA A 199 0.95 11.83 7.03
C ALA A 199 0.83 10.31 7.25
N LYS A 200 1.94 9.56 7.08
CA LYS A 200 1.98 8.11 7.30
C LYS A 200 1.66 7.76 8.75
N THR A 201 2.28 8.47 9.69
CA THR A 201 2.02 8.31 11.12
C THR A 201 0.56 8.59 11.45
N TYR A 202 -0.04 9.65 10.88
CA TYR A 202 -1.46 9.96 11.08
C TYR A 202 -2.39 8.86 10.58
N VAL A 203 -2.15 8.32 9.37
CA VAL A 203 -2.95 7.24 8.79
C VAL A 203 -2.84 5.97 9.63
N ASP A 204 -1.63 5.56 9.99
CA ASP A 204 -1.41 4.34 10.78
C ASP A 204 -2.02 4.46 12.19
N VAL A 205 -1.91 5.63 12.83
CA VAL A 205 -2.56 5.88 14.13
C VAL A 205 -4.09 5.86 14.02
N ARG A 206 -4.65 6.41 12.94
CA ARG A 206 -6.11 6.39 12.71
C ARG A 206 -6.63 4.99 12.42
N ALA A 207 -5.88 4.18 11.66
CA ALA A 207 -6.18 2.78 11.41
C ALA A 207 -6.18 1.99 12.73
N HIS A 208 -5.12 2.12 13.53
CA HIS A 208 -4.99 1.47 14.84
C HIS A 208 -6.12 1.85 15.80
N ARG A 209 -6.56 3.12 15.80
CA ARG A 209 -7.68 3.59 16.63
C ARG A 209 -9.03 3.06 16.18
N ARG A 210 -9.23 2.79 14.89
CA ARG A 210 -10.48 2.23 14.35
C ARG A 210 -10.62 0.74 14.69
N GLU A 211 -9.54 -0.01 14.63
CA GLU A 211 -9.50 -1.43 15.00
C GLU A 211 -9.84 -1.66 16.48
N HIS A 212 -9.46 -0.73 17.37
CA HIS A 212 -9.80 -0.83 18.80
C HIS A 212 -11.08 -0.10 19.23
N GLY A 213 -11.69 0.69 18.34
CA GLY A 213 -13.02 1.26 18.57
C GLY A 213 -14.13 0.21 18.45
N TYR A 214 -13.93 -0.78 17.57
CA TYR A 214 -14.88 -1.85 17.30
C TYR A 214 -14.97 -2.88 18.45
N ASP A 215 -13.84 -3.22 19.09
CA ASP A 215 -13.78 -4.19 20.20
C ASP A 215 -14.53 -3.72 21.46
N ARG A 216 -14.60 -2.41 21.75
CA ARG A 216 -15.32 -1.91 22.95
C ARG A 216 -16.84 -1.78 22.76
N SER A 217 -17.32 -1.72 21.52
CA SER A 217 -18.76 -1.68 21.24
C SER A 217 -19.43 -3.06 21.24
N GLY A 218 -18.66 -4.14 21.10
CA GLY A 218 -19.16 -5.52 21.17
C GLY A 218 -19.24 -6.11 22.58
N GLU A 219 -18.61 -5.48 23.58
CA GLU A 219 -18.65 -5.91 24.99
C GLU A 219 -19.82 -5.29 25.79
N ASN A 220 -20.53 -4.32 25.22
CA ASN A 220 -21.64 -3.61 25.89
C ASN A 220 -23.03 -3.99 25.33
N ASN A 221 -23.17 -5.17 24.72
CA ASN A 221 -24.47 -5.69 24.25
C ASN A 221 -24.69 -7.13 24.73
#